data_AF-A0A0F9X772-F1
#
_entry.id   AF-A0A0F9X772-F1
#
_cell.length_a   1.000
_cell.length_b   1.000
_cell.length_c   1.000
_cell.angle_alpha   90.00
_cell.angle_beta   90.00
_cell.angle_gamma   90.00
#
_symmetry.space_group_name_H-M   'P 1'
#
loop_
_entity.id
_entity.type
_entity.pdbx_description
1 polymer ?
#
loop_
_entity_poly.entity_id
_entity_poly.type
_entity_poly.pdbx_seq_one_letter_code
_entity_poly.pdbx_strand_id
1 'polypeptide(L)'
;MTVTINITLKGKWFDATAITAKMTKRAPRAMDMAVHGAALSYRRRVVKAFVAQGGGGKKWDSLGIITLALRKNAAMIGKSAAGGTKALIRSGDMRKSVTVQRAGKAHYFVGVHRTHGKYNIARVHEQPGSKSGVFKIKVSDKMRRYFLYLYIKGAIPAPLKATTTHVVVKRRSFLESVWMAEKDDIAKVAEKRYWAVLTTGKVGAGRVR
;
A
#
# COMPACT_ATOMS: atom_id res chain seq x y z
N MET A 1 -8.89 11.28 72.31
CA MET A 1 -9.86 10.36 71.70
C MET A 1 -9.37 10.00 70.31
N THR A 2 -8.95 8.76 70.11
CA THR A 2 -8.44 8.27 68.82
C THR A 2 -9.59 7.61 68.07
N VAL A 3 -10.03 8.20 66.97
CA VAL A 3 -11.09 7.63 66.13
C VAL A 3 -10.45 6.65 65.15
N THR A 4 -10.72 5.35 65.31
CA THR A 4 -10.28 4.32 64.38
C THR A 4 -11.30 4.18 63.26
N ILE A 5 -10.93 4.58 62.04
CA ILE A 5 -11.77 4.42 60.84
C ILE A 5 -11.39 3.11 60.15
N ASN A 6 -12.28 2.12 60.22
CA ASN A 6 -12.12 0.86 59.49
C ASN A 6 -12.56 1.02 58.03
N ILE A 7 -11.60 1.24 57.13
CA ILE A 7 -11.85 1.26 55.69
C ILE A 7 -11.91 -0.19 55.19
N THR A 8 -13.12 -0.69 54.94
CA THR A 8 -13.32 -2.04 54.40
C THR A 8 -13.28 -1.99 52.88
N LEU A 9 -12.13 -2.31 52.28
CA LEU A 9 -11.96 -2.36 50.82
C LEU A 9 -12.74 -3.56 50.24
N LYS A 10 -13.99 -3.36 49.82
CA LYS A 10 -14.78 -4.39 49.13
C LYS A 10 -14.23 -4.64 47.71
N GLY A 11 -13.54 -5.76 47.53
CA GLY A 11 -13.04 -6.21 46.22
C GLY A 11 -12.01 -7.32 46.35
N LYS A 12 -11.86 -8.18 45.33
CA LYS A 12 -10.79 -9.19 45.29
C LYS A 12 -9.46 -8.55 44.88
N TRP A 13 -8.87 -7.74 45.76
CA TRP A 13 -7.66 -6.97 45.46
C TRP A 13 -6.43 -7.83 45.18
N PHE A 14 -6.34 -9.01 45.79
CA PHE A 14 -5.31 -10.01 45.47
C PHE A 14 -5.46 -10.58 44.05
N ASP A 15 -6.70 -10.75 43.57
CA ASP A 15 -6.94 -11.12 42.18
C ASP A 15 -6.62 -9.96 41.24
N ALA A 16 -6.89 -8.72 41.67
CA ALA A 16 -6.59 -7.53 40.87
C ALA A 16 -5.08 -7.41 40.58
N THR A 17 -4.20 -7.60 41.56
CA THR A 17 -2.74 -7.55 41.32
C THR A 17 -2.27 -8.68 40.39
N ALA A 18 -2.81 -9.89 40.55
CA ALA A 18 -2.53 -11.01 39.66
C ALA A 18 -3.04 -10.78 38.21
N ILE A 19 -4.19 -10.14 38.06
CA ILE A 19 -4.75 -9.73 36.76
C ILE A 19 -3.86 -8.66 36.13
N THR A 20 -3.46 -7.63 36.88
CA THR A 20 -2.59 -6.55 36.39
C THR A 20 -1.23 -7.08 35.96
N ALA A 21 -0.63 -7.99 36.73
CA ALA A 21 0.64 -8.64 36.38
C ALA A 21 0.54 -9.54 35.13
N LYS A 22 -0.62 -10.20 34.91
CA LYS A 22 -0.89 -10.95 33.67
C LYS A 22 -1.10 -10.01 32.48
N MET A 23 -1.76 -8.86 32.69
CA MET A 23 -1.99 -7.86 31.65
C MET A 23 -0.69 -7.18 31.21
N THR A 24 0.20 -6.81 32.13
CA THR A 24 1.51 -6.21 31.79
C THR A 24 2.38 -7.16 30.96
N LYS A 25 2.37 -8.46 31.28
CA LYS A 25 3.06 -9.48 30.46
C LYS A 25 2.43 -9.67 29.08
N ARG A 26 1.11 -9.49 28.95
CA ARG A 26 0.37 -9.67 27.68
C ARG A 26 0.39 -8.43 26.79
N ALA A 27 0.53 -7.23 27.36
CA ALA A 27 0.44 -5.97 26.62
C ALA A 27 1.42 -5.85 25.44
N PRO A 28 2.72 -6.21 25.55
CA PRO A 28 3.63 -6.14 24.41
C PRO A 28 3.24 -7.07 23.26
N ARG A 29 2.76 -8.27 23.60
CA ARG A 29 2.25 -9.23 22.61
C ARG A 29 0.95 -8.75 21.99
N ALA A 30 0.03 -8.21 22.79
CA ALA A 30 -1.22 -7.64 22.31
C ALA A 30 -0.97 -6.49 21.32
N MET A 31 -0.02 -5.61 21.65
CA MET A 31 0.38 -4.50 20.81
C MET A 31 0.99 -4.99 19.48
N ASP A 32 1.93 -5.94 19.53
CA ASP A 32 2.53 -6.49 18.31
C ASP A 32 1.49 -7.16 17.39
N MET A 33 0.56 -7.92 17.97
CA MET A 33 -0.52 -8.58 17.22
C MET A 33 -1.55 -7.58 16.66
N ALA A 34 -1.83 -6.51 17.41
CA ALA A 34 -2.70 -5.43 16.97
C ALA A 34 -2.11 -4.72 15.74
N VAL A 35 -0.84 -4.32 15.82
CA VAL A 35 -0.15 -3.66 14.71
C VAL A 35 0.01 -4.59 13.51
N HIS A 36 0.34 -5.87 13.75
CA HIS A 36 0.37 -6.87 12.67
C HIS A 36 -0.98 -6.98 11.94
N GLY A 37 -2.08 -7.03 12.71
CA GLY A 37 -3.43 -7.06 12.16
C GLY A 37 -3.79 -5.81 11.36
N ALA A 38 -3.40 -4.65 11.87
CA ALA A 38 -3.56 -3.36 11.19
C ALA A 38 -2.77 -3.34 9.87
N ALA A 39 -1.53 -3.81 9.88
CA ALA A 39 -0.67 -3.91 8.70
C ALA A 39 -1.28 -4.84 7.62
N LEU A 40 -1.80 -6.00 8.01
CA LEU A 40 -2.51 -6.91 7.09
C LEU A 40 -3.82 -6.32 6.56
N SER A 41 -4.53 -5.54 7.37
CA SER A 41 -5.73 -4.80 6.94
C SER A 41 -5.36 -3.76 5.88
N TYR A 42 -4.34 -2.95 6.16
CA TYR A 42 -3.83 -1.93 5.25
C TYR A 42 -3.35 -2.53 3.92
N ARG A 43 -2.56 -3.62 3.95
CA ARG A 43 -2.17 -4.36 2.74
C ARG A 43 -3.38 -4.77 1.89
N ARG A 44 -4.44 -5.31 2.51
CA ARG A 44 -5.65 -5.74 1.77
C ARG A 44 -6.33 -4.55 1.11
N ARG A 45 -6.41 -3.41 1.79
CA ARG A 45 -6.98 -2.16 1.27
C ARG A 45 -6.17 -1.61 0.10
N VAL A 46 -4.84 -1.60 0.21
CA VAL A 46 -3.92 -1.29 -0.90
C VAL A 46 -4.12 -2.22 -2.09
N VAL A 47 -4.23 -3.53 -1.85
CA VAL A 47 -4.48 -4.52 -2.91
C VAL A 47 -5.83 -4.27 -3.59
N LYS A 48 -6.88 -3.93 -2.84
CA LYS A 48 -8.19 -3.54 -3.40
C LYS A 48 -8.09 -2.27 -4.25
N ALA A 49 -7.34 -1.27 -3.79
CA ALA A 49 -7.12 -0.03 -4.52
C ALA A 49 -6.50 -0.26 -5.91
N PHE A 50 -5.60 -1.23 -6.02
CA PHE A 50 -5.07 -1.68 -7.32
C PHE A 50 -6.12 -2.26 -8.26
N VAL A 51 -7.06 -3.04 -7.73
CA VAL A 51 -8.15 -3.60 -8.53
C VAL A 51 -9.08 -2.52 -9.02
N ALA A 52 -9.45 -1.60 -8.11
CA ALA A 52 -10.35 -0.48 -8.35
C ALA A 52 -9.73 0.64 -9.22
N GLN A 53 -8.41 0.62 -9.45
CA GLN A 53 -7.68 1.70 -10.13
C GLN A 53 -7.84 3.05 -9.41
N GLY A 54 -7.86 3.01 -8.09
CA GLY A 54 -8.09 4.16 -7.24
C GLY A 54 -7.90 3.81 -5.78
N GLY A 55 -7.39 4.76 -4.99
CA GLY A 55 -7.15 4.61 -3.56
C GLY A 55 -7.88 5.72 -2.79
N GLY A 56 -8.47 5.37 -1.65
CA GLY A 56 -9.14 6.36 -0.80
C GLY A 56 -10.28 7.11 -1.47
N GLY A 57 -11.08 6.41 -2.28
CA GLY A 57 -12.22 6.98 -3.02
C GLY A 57 -11.87 7.75 -4.29
N LYS A 58 -10.59 8.00 -4.58
CA LYS A 58 -10.15 8.72 -5.80
C LYS A 58 -9.62 7.75 -6.85
N LYS A 59 -10.17 7.83 -8.07
CA LYS A 59 -9.62 7.13 -9.24
C LYS A 59 -8.28 7.73 -9.63
N TRP A 60 -7.36 6.91 -10.12
CA TRP A 60 -6.11 7.40 -10.69
C TRP A 60 -6.35 8.07 -12.04
N ASP A 61 -5.50 9.05 -12.35
CA ASP A 61 -5.45 9.67 -13.68
C ASP A 61 -5.47 8.60 -14.78
N SER A 62 -6.16 8.88 -15.88
CA SER A 62 -6.10 8.01 -17.05
C SER A 62 -4.64 7.89 -17.55
N LEU A 63 -4.36 6.82 -18.28
CA LEU A 63 -3.07 6.70 -18.95
C LEU A 63 -3.00 7.67 -20.12
N GLY A 64 -1.80 8.19 -20.38
CA GLY A 64 -1.57 9.04 -21.55
C GLY A 64 -1.93 8.31 -22.85
N ILE A 65 -2.43 9.06 -23.82
CA ILE A 65 -2.92 8.54 -25.11
C ILE A 65 -1.88 7.65 -25.79
N ILE A 66 -0.61 8.06 -25.80
CA ILE A 66 0.51 7.29 -26.36
C ILE A 66 0.68 5.95 -25.65
N THR A 67 0.51 5.90 -24.32
CA THR A 67 0.62 4.65 -23.55
C THR A 67 -0.54 3.71 -23.85
N LEU A 68 -1.76 4.24 -23.97
CA LEU A 68 -2.92 3.46 -24.39
C LEU A 68 -2.75 2.91 -25.81
N ALA A 69 -2.25 3.73 -26.73
CA ALA A 69 -2.00 3.35 -28.11
C ALA A 69 -0.91 2.27 -28.20
N LEU A 70 0.21 2.43 -27.48
CA LEU A 70 1.26 1.41 -27.37
C LEU A 70 0.73 0.07 -26.86
N ARG A 71 -0.17 0.08 -25.87
CA ARG A 71 -0.76 -1.14 -25.31
C ARG A 71 -1.70 -1.82 -26.29
N LYS A 72 -2.56 -1.06 -26.97
CA LYS A 72 -3.41 -1.56 -28.05
C LYS A 72 -2.57 -2.23 -29.15
N ASN A 73 -1.41 -1.64 -29.50
CA ASN A 73 -0.55 -2.18 -30.54
C ASN A 73 0.38 -3.32 -30.08
N ALA A 74 0.76 -3.37 -28.80
CA ALA A 74 1.46 -4.52 -28.25
C ALA A 74 0.60 -5.81 -28.30
N ALA A 75 -0.73 -5.67 -28.33
CA ALA A 75 -1.63 -6.78 -28.64
C ALA A 75 -1.50 -7.26 -30.11
N MET A 76 -1.12 -6.39 -31.05
CA MET A 76 -0.95 -6.73 -32.47
C MET A 76 0.38 -7.45 -32.75
N ILE A 77 1.43 -7.26 -31.94
CA ILE A 77 2.77 -7.87 -32.15
C ILE A 77 2.87 -9.27 -31.49
N GLY A 78 1.75 -9.99 -31.34
CA GLY A 78 1.74 -11.38 -30.82
C GLY A 78 2.17 -11.58 -29.36
N LYS A 79 2.58 -10.52 -28.65
CA LYS A 79 2.86 -10.58 -27.20
C LYS A 79 1.56 -10.51 -26.41
N SER A 80 0.85 -11.64 -26.34
CA SER A 80 -0.32 -11.91 -25.50
C SER A 80 -1.17 -10.67 -25.19
N ALA A 81 -1.97 -10.17 -26.14
CA ALA A 81 -3.05 -9.20 -25.88
C ALA A 81 -2.82 -8.21 -24.72
N ALA A 82 -2.02 -7.16 -24.93
CA ALA A 82 -1.87 -6.06 -23.99
C ALA A 82 -3.13 -5.15 -23.94
N GLY A 83 -4.32 -5.75 -23.93
CA GLY A 83 -5.60 -5.07 -23.80
C GLY A 83 -5.83 -4.63 -22.37
N GLY A 84 -5.80 -3.32 -22.12
CA GLY A 84 -6.13 -2.78 -20.80
C GLY A 84 -5.92 -1.29 -20.69
N THR A 85 -7.00 -0.57 -20.37
CA THR A 85 -7.00 0.86 -20.02
C THR A 85 -6.47 1.14 -18.61
N LYS A 86 -6.26 0.08 -17.80
CA LYS A 86 -5.85 0.16 -16.40
C LYS A 86 -4.42 0.65 -16.24
N ALA A 87 -4.18 1.57 -15.32
CA ALA A 87 -2.94 2.28 -15.08
C ALA A 87 -1.66 1.44 -15.21
N LEU A 88 -1.50 0.26 -14.58
CA LEU A 88 -0.19 -0.41 -14.58
C LEU A 88 -0.17 -1.91 -14.25
N ILE A 89 -1.30 -2.63 -14.30
CA ILE A 89 -1.33 -4.03 -13.82
C ILE A 89 -1.98 -4.92 -14.87
N ARG A 90 -1.16 -5.66 -15.61
CA ARG A 90 -1.59 -6.69 -16.56
C ARG A 90 -1.96 -8.00 -15.85
N SER A 91 -1.40 -8.26 -14.67
CA SER A 91 -1.49 -9.52 -13.91
C SER A 91 -1.33 -9.26 -12.41
N GLY A 92 -1.80 -10.17 -11.56
CA GLY A 92 -1.76 -10.07 -10.09
C GLY A 92 -0.36 -9.92 -9.44
N ASP A 93 0.70 -9.69 -10.21
CA ASP A 93 2.08 -9.57 -9.76
C ASP A 93 2.30 -8.38 -8.83
N MET A 94 1.62 -7.25 -9.08
CA MET A 94 1.69 -6.11 -8.16
C MET A 94 0.92 -6.34 -6.84
N ARG A 95 -0.05 -7.27 -6.84
CA ARG A 95 -0.70 -7.72 -5.59
C ARG A 95 0.25 -8.61 -4.77
N LYS A 96 1.06 -9.43 -5.45
CA LYS A 96 2.09 -10.26 -4.84
C LYS A 96 3.27 -9.43 -4.33
N SER A 97 3.57 -8.30 -4.98
CA SER A 97 4.71 -7.45 -4.61
C SER A 97 4.48 -6.61 -3.35
N VAL A 98 3.22 -6.34 -2.97
CA VAL A 98 2.92 -5.69 -1.68
C VAL A 98 3.07 -6.72 -0.57
N THR A 99 4.04 -6.50 0.31
CA THR A 99 4.32 -7.38 1.45
C THR A 99 4.11 -6.64 2.76
N VAL A 100 3.90 -7.42 3.81
CA VAL A 100 3.95 -6.95 5.19
C VAL A 100 5.17 -7.61 5.83
N GLN A 101 6.09 -6.81 6.32
CA GLN A 101 7.31 -7.29 6.97
C GLN A 101 7.42 -6.70 8.37
N ARG A 102 7.88 -7.52 9.31
CA ARG A 102 8.16 -7.04 10.66
C ARG A 102 9.50 -6.29 10.65
N ALA A 103 9.48 -5.01 10.98
CA ALA A 103 10.66 -4.15 11.08
C ALA A 103 11.15 -3.98 12.52
N GLY A 104 10.33 -4.36 13.51
CA GLY A 104 10.66 -4.31 14.93
C GLY A 104 9.50 -4.77 15.82
N LYS A 105 9.62 -4.55 17.13
CA LYS A 105 8.51 -4.80 18.07
C LYS A 105 7.38 -3.82 17.79
N ALA A 106 6.18 -4.34 17.49
CA ALA A 106 5.02 -3.55 17.10
C ALA A 106 5.27 -2.60 15.91
N HIS A 107 6.28 -2.89 15.07
CA HIS A 107 6.65 -2.06 13.93
C HIS A 107 6.62 -2.95 12.68
N TYR A 108 5.72 -2.64 11.75
CA TYR A 108 5.51 -3.39 10.52
C TYR A 108 5.62 -2.48 9.31
N PHE A 109 6.46 -2.87 8.36
CA PHE A 109 6.55 -2.25 7.04
C PHE A 109 5.46 -2.84 6.15
N VAL A 110 4.72 -1.98 5.44
CA VAL A 110 3.77 -2.38 4.39
C VAL A 110 4.10 -1.60 3.14
N GLY A 111 4.52 -2.29 2.09
CA GLY A 111 4.91 -1.65 0.85
C GLY A 111 5.37 -2.64 -0.20
N VAL A 112 5.92 -2.11 -1.30
CA VAL A 112 6.47 -2.92 -2.39
C VAL A 112 7.93 -3.22 -2.12
N HIS A 113 8.33 -4.51 -2.20
CA HIS A 113 9.74 -4.88 -2.14
C HIS A 113 10.55 -4.13 -3.19
N ARG A 114 11.66 -3.53 -2.76
CA ARG A 114 12.56 -2.81 -3.66
C ARG A 114 13.16 -3.82 -4.63
N THR A 115 13.02 -3.50 -5.92
CA THR A 115 13.51 -4.20 -7.11
C THR A 115 12.82 -5.53 -7.47
N HIS A 116 12.31 -5.60 -8.71
CA HIS A 116 12.06 -6.85 -9.42
C HIS A 116 12.99 -6.87 -10.63
N GLY A 117 14.10 -7.62 -10.54
CA GLY A 117 15.21 -7.52 -11.48
C GLY A 117 15.83 -6.11 -11.46
N LYS A 118 16.11 -5.54 -12.64
CA LYS A 118 16.75 -4.21 -12.78
C LYS A 118 15.84 -2.99 -12.59
N TYR A 119 14.53 -3.19 -12.38
CA TYR A 119 13.56 -2.10 -12.34
C TYR A 119 13.11 -1.78 -10.91
N ASN A 120 13.31 -0.52 -10.50
CA ASN A 120 12.86 -0.02 -9.20
C ASN A 120 11.40 0.47 -9.29
N ILE A 121 10.46 -0.45 -9.11
CA ILE A 121 9.01 -0.21 -9.20
C ILE A 121 8.55 0.78 -8.11
N ALA A 122 9.08 0.66 -6.89
CA ALA A 122 8.79 1.57 -5.79
C ALA A 122 9.22 3.01 -6.12
N ARG A 123 10.31 3.21 -6.86
CA ARG A 123 10.77 4.55 -7.28
C ARG A 123 9.82 5.25 -8.24
N VAL A 124 9.08 4.51 -9.06
CA VAL A 124 8.11 5.10 -10.00
C VAL A 124 6.82 5.54 -9.28
N HIS A 125 6.46 4.85 -8.21
CA HIS A 125 5.16 5.01 -7.55
C HIS A 125 5.20 5.76 -6.22
N GLU A 126 6.27 5.59 -5.45
CA GLU A 126 6.36 6.05 -4.07
C GLU A 126 7.45 7.08 -3.87
N GLN A 127 8.57 6.95 -4.57
CA GLN A 127 9.69 7.88 -4.42
C GLN A 127 9.46 9.10 -5.31
N PRO A 128 9.27 10.31 -4.75
CA PRO A 128 9.22 11.51 -5.55
C PRO A 128 10.61 11.73 -6.17
N GLY A 129 10.73 11.64 -7.50
CA GLY A 129 11.96 12.00 -8.20
C GLY A 129 12.30 13.51 -8.13
N SER A 130 11.41 14.31 -7.53
CA SER A 130 11.43 15.78 -7.45
C SER A 130 10.40 16.24 -6.40
N LYS A 131 10.56 17.43 -5.80
CA LYS A 131 9.55 18.12 -4.94
C LYS A 131 8.14 18.14 -5.56
N SER A 132 8.03 18.02 -6.89
CA SER A 132 6.77 18.02 -7.64
C SER A 132 6.08 16.65 -7.79
N GLY A 133 6.65 15.56 -7.28
CA GLY A 133 6.03 14.23 -7.40
C GLY A 133 5.96 13.72 -8.85
N VAL A 134 6.94 14.09 -9.69
CA VAL A 134 7.00 13.71 -11.11
C VAL A 134 8.32 13.02 -11.40
N PHE A 135 8.26 11.89 -12.08
CA PHE A 135 9.45 11.20 -12.61
C PHE A 135 9.68 11.63 -14.06
N LYS A 136 10.83 12.25 -14.34
CA LYS A 136 11.21 12.72 -15.68
C LYS A 136 12.23 11.75 -16.28
N ILE A 137 11.93 11.23 -17.47
CA ILE A 137 12.84 10.37 -18.24
C ILE A 137 13.36 11.20 -19.40
N LYS A 138 14.69 11.43 -19.48
CA LYS A 138 15.29 12.12 -20.62
C LYS A 138 15.02 11.32 -21.90
N VAL A 139 14.51 11.99 -22.91
CA VAL A 139 14.26 11.37 -24.22
C VAL A 139 15.59 11.16 -24.92
N SER A 140 15.91 9.90 -25.23
CA SER A 140 17.05 9.56 -26.07
C SER A 140 16.68 9.59 -27.56
N ASP A 141 17.67 9.75 -28.43
CA ASP A 141 17.44 9.73 -29.89
C ASP A 141 16.89 8.39 -30.35
N LYS A 142 17.32 7.30 -29.71
CA LYS A 142 16.75 5.96 -29.93
C LYS A 142 15.25 5.93 -29.61
N MET A 143 14.81 6.55 -28.52
CA MET A 143 13.39 6.68 -28.21
C MET A 143 12.67 7.51 -29.27
N ARG A 144 13.24 8.64 -29.72
CA ARG A 144 12.62 9.48 -30.76
C ARG A 144 12.39 8.70 -32.05
N ARG A 145 13.42 8.00 -32.53
CA ARG A 145 13.33 7.15 -33.72
C ARG A 145 12.28 6.05 -33.55
N TYR A 146 12.21 5.45 -32.37
CA TYR A 146 11.21 4.43 -32.05
C TYR A 146 9.77 4.99 -32.07
N PHE A 147 9.52 6.15 -31.46
CA PHE A 147 8.21 6.79 -31.51
C PHE A 147 7.83 7.24 -32.92
N LEU A 148 8.80 7.72 -33.72
CA LEU A 148 8.56 8.04 -35.13
C LEU A 148 8.19 6.79 -35.93
N TYR A 149 8.92 5.69 -35.73
CA TYR A 149 8.59 4.40 -36.34
C TYR A 149 7.18 3.93 -35.99
N LEU A 150 6.78 4.04 -34.72
CA LEU A 150 5.44 3.68 -34.27
C LEU A 150 4.36 4.58 -34.89
N TYR A 151 4.65 5.86 -35.10
CA TYR A 151 3.74 6.77 -35.78
C TYR A 151 3.55 6.37 -37.25
N ILE A 152 4.65 6.09 -37.97
CA ILE A 152 4.62 5.62 -39.36
C ILE A 152 3.83 4.32 -39.50
N LYS A 153 3.92 3.43 -38.50
CA LYS A 153 3.15 2.17 -38.44
C LYS A 153 1.69 2.36 -38.02
N GLY A 154 1.21 3.58 -37.80
CA GLY A 154 -0.15 3.85 -37.33
C GLY A 154 -0.42 3.42 -35.88
N ALA A 155 0.63 3.09 -35.12
CA ALA A 155 0.51 2.55 -33.77
C ALA A 155 0.33 3.63 -32.69
N ILE A 156 0.64 4.90 -33.00
CA ILE A 156 0.39 6.04 -32.12
C ILE A 156 -0.17 7.21 -32.94
N PRO A 157 -1.01 8.07 -32.35
CA PRO A 157 -1.68 9.13 -33.10
C PRO A 157 -0.77 10.32 -33.44
N ALA A 158 0.34 10.49 -32.72
CA ALA A 158 1.32 11.55 -32.98
C ALA A 158 2.71 11.13 -32.50
N PRO A 159 3.78 11.53 -33.20
CA PRO A 159 5.14 11.33 -32.74
C PRO A 159 5.48 12.27 -31.58
N LEU A 160 6.57 12.00 -30.88
CA LEU A 160 7.11 12.96 -29.90
C LEU A 160 7.58 14.23 -30.61
N LYS A 161 7.21 15.41 -30.08
CA LYS A 161 7.69 16.69 -30.62
C LYS A 161 9.21 16.75 -30.53
N ALA A 162 9.86 17.37 -31.52
CA ALA A 162 11.32 17.60 -31.51
C ALA A 162 11.77 18.31 -30.23
N THR A 163 10.97 19.28 -29.74
CA THR A 163 11.20 20.04 -28.51
C THR A 163 11.02 19.25 -27.22
N THR A 164 10.44 18.04 -27.26
CA THR A 164 10.21 17.24 -26.04
C THR A 164 11.53 16.64 -25.53
N THR A 165 12.08 17.23 -24.49
CA THR A 165 13.33 16.76 -23.85
C THR A 165 13.11 15.64 -22.84
N HIS A 166 11.93 15.57 -22.22
CA HIS A 166 11.64 14.61 -21.16
C HIS A 166 10.24 14.01 -21.32
N VAL A 167 10.12 12.70 -21.06
CA VAL A 167 8.83 12.04 -20.80
C VAL A 167 8.50 12.20 -19.32
N VAL A 168 7.32 12.75 -19.06
CA VAL A 168 6.81 13.03 -17.73
C VAL A 168 5.92 11.87 -17.29
N VAL A 169 6.35 11.13 -16.27
CA VAL A 169 5.55 10.11 -15.61
C VAL A 169 5.05 10.70 -14.29
N LYS A 170 3.74 11.00 -14.23
CA LYS A 170 3.10 11.47 -12.99
C LYS A 170 3.13 10.37 -11.93
N ARG A 171 3.40 10.75 -10.68
CA ARG A 171 3.29 9.83 -9.54
C ARG A 171 1.86 9.33 -9.38
N ARG A 172 1.73 8.03 -9.13
CA ARG A 172 0.47 7.36 -8.81
C ARG A 172 0.62 6.69 -7.45
N SER A 173 0.45 7.50 -6.40
CA SER A 173 0.61 7.04 -5.02
C SER A 173 -0.61 6.23 -4.60
N PHE A 174 -0.41 4.93 -4.35
CA PHE A 174 -1.45 4.02 -3.91
C PHE A 174 -1.37 3.71 -2.41
N LEU A 175 -0.17 3.82 -1.81
CA LEU A 175 -0.01 3.69 -0.36
C LEU A 175 -0.56 4.92 0.34
N GLU A 176 -0.04 6.10 -0.01
CA GLU A 176 -0.39 7.35 0.66
C GLU A 176 -1.89 7.67 0.54
N SER A 177 -2.49 7.46 -0.64
CA SER A 177 -3.91 7.72 -0.86
C SER A 177 -4.80 6.80 -0.02
N VAL A 178 -4.44 5.52 0.10
CA VAL A 178 -5.17 4.57 0.95
C VAL A 178 -4.93 4.90 2.42
N TRP A 179 -3.70 5.21 2.81
CA TRP A 179 -3.39 5.57 4.20
C TRP A 179 -4.16 6.80 4.66
N MET A 180 -4.13 7.88 3.89
CA MET A 180 -4.81 9.13 4.25
C MET A 180 -6.33 8.96 4.37
N ALA A 181 -6.93 8.12 3.54
CA ALA A 181 -8.37 7.88 3.57
C ALA A 181 -8.81 6.90 4.66
N GLU A 182 -7.94 6.00 5.11
CA GLU A 182 -8.34 4.83 5.88
C GLU A 182 -7.57 4.64 7.20
N LYS A 183 -6.68 5.58 7.56
CA LYS A 183 -5.89 5.52 8.80
C LYS A 183 -6.75 5.31 10.06
N ASP A 184 -7.91 5.96 10.14
CA ASP A 184 -8.77 5.93 11.33
C ASP A 184 -9.46 4.57 11.48
N ASP A 185 -9.90 3.98 10.36
CA ASP A 185 -10.42 2.61 10.35
C ASP A 185 -9.35 1.58 10.72
N ILE A 186 -8.14 1.77 10.21
CA ILE A 186 -7.01 0.89 10.49
C ILE A 186 -6.66 0.96 11.99
N ALA A 187 -6.70 2.15 12.58
CA ALA A 187 -6.52 2.36 14.02
C ALA A 187 -7.62 1.64 14.83
N LYS A 188 -8.90 1.77 14.44
CA LYS A 188 -10.01 1.05 15.09
C LYS A 188 -9.84 -0.47 15.04
N VAL A 189 -9.36 -1.01 13.91
CA VAL A 189 -9.06 -2.45 13.78
C VAL A 189 -7.92 -2.87 14.71
N ALA A 190 -6.89 -2.03 14.85
CA ALA A 190 -5.77 -2.27 15.76
C ALA A 190 -6.26 -2.29 17.20
N GLU A 191 -7.03 -1.28 17.60
CA GLU A 191 -7.60 -1.14 18.95
C GLU A 191 -8.51 -2.32 19.31
N LYS A 192 -9.43 -2.69 18.42
CA LYS A 192 -10.30 -3.86 18.61
C LYS A 192 -9.49 -5.14 18.84
N ARG A 193 -8.40 -5.32 18.10
CA ARG A 193 -7.51 -6.48 18.25
C ARG A 193 -6.72 -6.41 19.56
N TYR A 194 -6.21 -5.25 19.93
CA TYR A 194 -5.47 -5.04 21.17
C TYR A 194 -6.31 -5.45 22.38
N TRP A 195 -7.52 -4.93 22.49
CA TRP A 195 -8.45 -5.27 23.57
C TRP A 195 -8.85 -6.74 23.57
N ALA A 196 -9.06 -7.35 22.41
CA ALA A 196 -9.36 -8.77 22.31
C ALA A 196 -8.23 -9.65 22.87
N VAL A 197 -6.95 -9.33 22.56
CA VAL A 197 -5.80 -10.10 23.08
C VAL A 197 -5.61 -9.88 24.58
N LEU A 198 -5.79 -8.66 25.07
CA LEU A 198 -5.65 -8.36 26.50
C LEU A 198 -6.69 -9.08 27.36
N THR A 199 -7.95 -9.05 26.92
CA THR A 199 -9.09 -9.60 27.69
C THR A 199 -9.16 -11.12 27.63
N THR A 200 -9.06 -11.71 26.43
CA THR A 200 -9.30 -13.14 26.24
C THR A 200 -8.02 -13.98 26.20
N GLY A 201 -6.86 -13.37 25.96
CA GLY A 201 -5.60 -14.09 25.71
C GLY A 201 -5.61 -14.97 24.45
N LYS A 202 -6.72 -15.02 23.71
CA LYS A 202 -6.90 -15.78 22.47
C LYS A 202 -7.07 -14.81 21.31
N VAL A 203 -6.53 -15.19 20.16
CA VAL A 203 -6.81 -14.49 18.91
C VAL A 203 -7.68 -15.43 18.11
N GLY A 204 -8.95 -15.06 17.93
CA GLY A 204 -9.81 -15.78 17.00
C GLY A 204 -9.07 -15.87 15.67
N ALA A 205 -8.97 -17.08 15.11
CA ALA A 205 -8.51 -17.36 13.76
C ALA A 205 -9.53 -16.83 12.73
N GLY A 206 -9.89 -15.55 12.87
CA GLY A 206 -10.87 -14.86 12.06
C GLY A 206 -10.31 -14.68 10.66
N ARG A 207 -10.55 -15.69 9.83
CA ARG A 207 -10.70 -15.54 8.39
C ARG A 207 -11.75 -14.45 8.19
N VAL A 208 -11.31 -13.22 7.97
CA VAL A 208 -12.16 -12.18 7.40
C VAL A 208 -12.41 -12.64 5.97
N ARG A 209 -13.54 -13.33 5.76
CA ARG A 209 -14.08 -13.60 4.41
C ARG A 209 -14.41 -12.27 3.74
#